data_AF-A0AAW9EE66-F1
#
_entry.id   AF-A0AAW9EE66-F1
#
_cell.length_a   1.000
_cell.length_b   1.000
_cell.length_c   1.000
_cell.angle_alpha   90.00
_cell.angle_beta   90.00
_cell.angle_gamma   90.00
#
_symmetry.space_group_name_H-M   'P 1'
#
loop_
_entity.id
_entity.type
_entity.pdbx_description
1 polymer ?
#
loop_
_entity_poly.entity_id
_entity_poly.type
_entity_poly.pdbx_seq_one_letter_code
_entity_poly.pdbx_strand_id
1 'polypeptide(L)'
;LLNSPRRLNTLLKKEIEADAKEFGDERRSPIRPQEEAKVVNEQDMLPSEPVTIVLSEMGWVRSAKGHEIDPSTMSYRAGDSYHSAVRGMS
;
A
#
# COMPACT_ATOMS: atom_id res chain seq x y z
N LEU A 1 -33.12 51.26 -0.46
CA LEU A 1 -32.19 50.11 -0.41
C LEU A 1 -30.94 50.49 0.38
N LEU A 2 -30.24 51.56 -0.01
CA LEU A 2 -29.00 52.03 0.64
C LEU A 2 -29.12 52.39 2.12
N ASN A 3 -30.29 52.83 2.60
CA ASN A 3 -30.54 53.16 4.01
C ASN A 3 -30.97 51.96 4.89
N SER A 4 -31.03 50.74 4.35
CA SER A 4 -31.45 49.56 5.13
C SER A 4 -30.48 48.40 4.88
N PRO A 5 -29.58 48.10 5.84
CA PRO A 5 -28.62 47.01 5.73
C PRO A 5 -29.30 45.66 5.44
N ARG A 6 -30.48 45.43 6.04
CA ARG A 6 -31.27 44.22 5.82
C ARG A 6 -31.70 44.05 4.36
N ARG A 7 -32.14 45.14 3.72
CA ARG A 7 -32.58 45.11 2.31
C ARG A 7 -31.39 44.96 1.35
N LEU A 8 -30.23 45.52 1.71
CA LEU A 8 -29.00 45.33 0.95
C LEU A 8 -28.52 43.88 0.99
N ASN A 9 -28.48 43.26 2.18
CA ASN A 9 -28.12 41.83 2.32
C ASN A 9 -29.08 40.91 1.55
N THR A 10 -30.37 41.28 1.47
CA THR A 10 -31.35 40.52 0.69
C THR A 10 -31.07 40.61 -0.81
N LEU A 11 -30.64 41.77 -1.29
CA LEU A 11 -30.28 41.97 -2.70
C LEU A 11 -29.01 41.18 -3.05
N LEU A 12 -27.95 41.31 -2.23
CA LEU A 12 -26.71 40.56 -2.40
C LEU A 12 -26.93 39.05 -2.42
N LYS A 13 -27.77 38.53 -1.51
CA LYS A 13 -28.10 37.10 -1.48
C LYS A 13 -28.75 36.65 -2.80
N LYS A 14 -29.69 37.44 -3.32
CA LYS A 14 -30.39 37.12 -4.58
C LYS A 14 -29.46 37.15 -5.78
N GLU A 15 -28.53 38.10 -5.83
CA GLU A 15 -27.53 38.19 -6.89
C GLU A 15 -26.59 36.97 -6.85
N ILE A 16 -26.06 36.61 -5.67
CA ILE A 16 -25.21 35.42 -5.50
C ILE A 16 -25.94 34.13 -5.89
N GLU A 17 -27.21 33.98 -5.52
CA GLU A 17 -28.02 32.81 -5.89
C GLU A 17 -28.30 32.74 -7.40
N ALA A 18 -28.49 33.89 -8.06
CA ALA A 18 -28.67 33.95 -9.51
C ALA A 18 -27.38 33.59 -10.25
N ASP A 19 -26.25 34.18 -9.84
CA ASP A 19 -24.94 33.92 -10.43
C ASP A 19 -24.52 32.45 -10.23
N ALA A 20 -24.75 31.89 -9.04
CA ALA A 20 -24.48 30.48 -8.75
C ALA A 20 -25.30 29.53 -9.65
N LYS A 21 -26.50 29.94 -10.08
CA LYS A 21 -27.34 29.14 -10.98
C LYS A 21 -26.94 29.30 -12.45
N GLU A 22 -26.54 30.50 -12.86
CA GLU A 22 -26.15 30.77 -14.25
C GLU A 22 -24.77 30.21 -14.58
N PHE A 23 -23.83 30.30 -13.63
CA PHE A 23 -22.43 29.97 -13.87
C PHE A 23 -21.90 28.79 -13.04
N GLY A 24 -22.72 28.21 -12.15
CA GLY A 24 -22.31 27.06 -11.35
C GLY A 24 -22.22 25.77 -12.16
N ASP A 25 -21.19 24.96 -11.88
CA ASP A 25 -21.04 23.60 -12.38
C ASP A 25 -20.86 22.59 -11.23
N GLU A 26 -21.03 21.30 -11.54
CA GLU A 26 -20.75 20.24 -10.58
C GLU A 26 -19.24 20.15 -10.30
N ARG A 27 -18.90 19.81 -9.06
CA ARG A 27 -17.51 19.63 -8.65
C ARG A 27 -16.86 18.48 -9.42
N ARG A 28 -15.89 18.80 -10.27
CA ARG A 28 -15.15 17.82 -11.08
C ARG A 28 -14.14 16.99 -10.28
N SER A 29 -13.64 17.52 -9.16
CA SER A 29 -12.62 16.85 -8.32
C SER A 29 -13.24 16.35 -7.02
N PRO A 30 -13.68 15.09 -6.93
CA PRO A 30 -14.27 14.55 -5.72
C PRO A 30 -13.24 14.44 -4.60
N ILE A 31 -13.66 14.72 -3.37
CA ILE A 31 -12.82 14.48 -2.19
C ILE A 31 -12.94 13.00 -1.84
N ARG A 32 -11.81 12.29 -1.88
CA ARG A 32 -11.73 10.88 -1.48
C ARG A 32 -10.67 10.76 -0.39
N PRO A 33 -10.94 10.00 0.69
CA PRO A 33 -9.89 9.64 1.62
C PRO A 33 -8.87 8.79 0.86
N GLN A 34 -7.60 9.15 0.98
CA GLN A 34 -6.49 8.39 0.39
C GLN A 34 -5.42 8.23 1.47
N GLU A 35 -4.76 7.08 1.46
CA GLU A 35 -3.60 6.87 2.31
C GLU A 35 -2.46 7.79 1.88
N GLU A 36 -1.69 8.28 2.84
CA GLU A 36 -0.53 9.12 2.57
C GLU A 36 0.46 8.37 1.66
N ALA A 37 1.03 9.09 0.69
CA ALA A 37 2.03 8.52 -0.19
C ALA A 37 3.27 8.13 0.63
N LYS A 38 3.64 6.85 0.59
CA LYS A 38 4.84 6.33 1.22
C LYS A 38 5.99 6.41 0.22
N VAL A 39 7.14 6.91 0.67
CA VAL A 39 8.39 6.83 -0.10
C VAL A 39 8.80 5.37 -0.15
N VAL A 40 8.92 4.82 -1.36
CA VAL A 40 9.40 3.45 -1.58
C VAL A 40 10.93 3.48 -1.51
N ASN A 41 11.54 2.65 -0.66
CA ASN A 41 13.00 2.51 -0.62
C ASN A 41 13.46 1.57 -1.74
N GLU A 42 14.67 1.77 -2.28
CA GLU A 42 15.22 0.91 -3.33
C GLU A 42 15.33 -0.57 -2.91
N GLN A 43 15.45 -0.84 -1.62
CA GLN A 43 15.47 -2.19 -1.04
C GLN A 43 14.11 -2.91 -1.19
N ASP A 44 13.01 -2.15 -1.20
CA ASP A 44 11.66 -2.68 -1.41
C ASP A 44 11.38 -3.00 -2.88
N MET A 45 12.28 -2.59 -3.80
CA MET A 45 12.19 -2.93 -5.23
C MET A 45 12.85 -4.27 -5.57
N LEU A 46 13.56 -4.89 -4.62
CA LEU A 46 14.12 -6.22 -4.85
C LEU A 46 12.99 -7.24 -5.05
N PRO A 47 13.11 -8.18 -6.01
CA PRO A 47 12.07 -9.16 -6.25
C PRO A 47 11.88 -10.07 -5.03
N SER A 48 10.68 -10.04 -4.46
CA SER A 48 10.27 -10.94 -3.37
C SER A 48 9.95 -12.33 -3.94
N GLU A 49 10.99 -13.14 -4.15
CA GLU A 49 10.82 -14.55 -4.51
C GLU A 49 10.56 -15.38 -3.24
N PRO A 50 9.58 -16.31 -3.26
CA PRO A 50 9.37 -17.22 -2.14
C PRO A 50 10.59 -18.12 -2.00
N VAL A 51 11.17 -18.16 -0.80
CA VAL A 51 12.36 -18.95 -0.51
C VAL A 51 12.15 -19.76 0.76
N THR A 52 12.71 -20.96 0.80
CA THR A 52 12.74 -21.78 2.00
C THR A 52 14.18 -21.95 2.42
N ILE A 53 14.50 -21.50 3.63
CA ILE A 53 15.84 -21.60 4.22
C ILE A 53 15.90 -22.89 5.02
N VAL A 54 16.90 -23.73 4.73
CA VAL A 54 17.10 -25.03 5.37
C VAL A 54 18.41 -24.99 6.16
N LEU A 55 18.35 -25.42 7.42
CA LEU A 55 19.48 -25.61 8.32
C LEU A 55 19.68 -27.12 8.55
N SER A 56 20.93 -27.58 8.43
CA SER A 56 21.31 -28.96 8.74
C SER A 56 21.81 -29.12 10.18
N GLU A 57 21.89 -30.37 10.66
CA GLU A 57 22.40 -30.66 12.01
C GLU A 57 23.87 -30.28 12.18
N MET A 58 24.65 -30.38 11.11
CA MET A 58 26.06 -29.94 11.09
C MET A 58 26.22 -28.43 10.85
N GLY A 59 25.13 -27.66 10.86
CA GLY A 59 25.16 -26.19 10.77
C GLY A 59 25.26 -25.62 9.35
N TRP A 60 25.02 -26.42 8.31
CA TRP A 60 25.00 -25.91 6.93
C TRP A 60 23.68 -25.22 6.61
N VAL A 61 23.77 -24.06 5.96
CA VAL A 61 22.60 -23.28 5.50
C VAL A 61 22.48 -23.37 3.98
N ARG A 62 21.27 -23.67 3.50
CA ARG A 62 20.93 -23.67 2.08
C ARG A 62 19.66 -22.86 1.85
N SER A 63 19.64 -22.07 0.78
CA SER A 63 18.42 -21.44 0.26
C SER A 63 17.88 -22.27 -0.89
N ALA A 64 16.59 -22.58 -0.85
CA ALA A 64 15.89 -23.29 -1.90
C ALA A 64 14.68 -22.48 -2.36
N LYS A 65 14.42 -22.51 -3.67
CA LYS A 65 13.39 -21.71 -4.32
C LYS A 65 12.00 -22.31 -4.07
N GLY A 66 11.04 -21.47 -3.73
CA GLY A 66 9.66 -21.88 -3.45
C GLY A 66 9.47 -22.54 -2.08
N HIS A 67 8.21 -22.84 -1.77
CA HIS A 67 7.79 -23.50 -0.51
C HIS A 67 7.34 -24.95 -0.69
N GLU A 68 7.38 -25.47 -1.92
CA GLU A 68 6.95 -26.83 -2.29
C GLU A 68 8.08 -27.86 -2.16
N ILE A 69 9.22 -27.46 -1.61
CA ILE A 69 10.32 -28.37 -1.32
C ILE A 69 10.03 -29.16 -0.05
N ASP A 70 10.46 -30.42 -0.01
CA ASP A 70 10.56 -31.18 1.22
C ASP A 70 12.02 -31.19 1.71
N PRO A 71 12.37 -30.39 2.75
CA PRO A 71 13.73 -30.32 3.27
C PRO A 71 14.25 -31.67 3.77
N SER A 72 13.38 -32.54 4.30
CA SER A 72 13.79 -33.80 4.90
C SER A 72 14.37 -34.80 3.89
N THR A 73 13.98 -34.68 2.62
CA THR A 73 14.39 -35.55 1.51
C THR A 73 15.57 -35.00 0.70
N MET A 74 16.14 -33.86 1.09
CA MET A 74 17.25 -33.25 0.38
C MET A 74 18.55 -34.06 0.51
N SER A 75 19.44 -33.89 -0.47
CA SER A 75 20.81 -34.40 -0.36
C SER A 75 21.61 -33.55 0.63
N TYR A 76 21.95 -34.19 1.75
CA TYR A 76 22.86 -33.72 2.79
C TYR A 76 24.28 -34.27 2.60
N ARG A 77 25.25 -33.65 3.26
CA ARG A 77 26.62 -34.13 3.27
C ARG A 77 26.73 -35.43 4.07
N ALA A 78 27.81 -36.18 3.89
CA ALA A 78 28.02 -37.44 4.61
C ALA A 78 28.02 -37.20 6.13
N GLY A 79 27.15 -37.92 6.85
CA GLY A 79 26.99 -37.78 8.30
C GLY A 79 26.16 -36.56 8.73
N ASP A 80 25.53 -35.85 7.79
CA ASP A 80 24.66 -34.71 8.06
C ASP A 80 23.21 -35.05 7.76
N SER A 81 22.28 -34.34 8.40
CA SER A 81 20.85 -34.56 8.24
C SER A 81 20.04 -33.27 8.41
N TYR A 82 18.74 -33.36 8.14
CA TYR A 82 17.82 -32.24 8.31
C TYR A 82 17.71 -31.84 9.79
N HIS A 83 17.82 -30.53 10.06
CA HIS A 83 17.54 -29.98 11.39
C HIS A 83 16.28 -29.12 11.41
N SER A 84 16.23 -28.05 10.61
CA SER A 84 15.07 -27.16 10.57
C SER A 84 14.94 -26.44 9.23
N ALA A 85 13.73 -25.96 8.92
CA ALA A 85 13.48 -25.11 7.77
C ALA A 85 12.46 -24.01 8.09
N VAL A 86 12.61 -22.86 7.45
CA VAL A 86 11.72 -21.70 7.58
C VAL A 86 11.34 -21.15 6.21
N ARG A 87 10.10 -20.67 6.09
CA ARG A 87 9.60 -19.99 4.89
C ARG A 87 9.96 -18.51 4.98
N GLY A 88 10.66 -17.98 3.99
CA GLY A 88 10.90 -16.56 3.81
C GLY A 88 10.01 -16.01 2.70
N MET A 89 9.62 -14.73 2.82
CA MET A 89 8.72 -14.06 1.88
C MET A 89 7.37 -14.77 1.70
N SER A 90 6.75 -15.17 2.83
CA SER A 90 5.44 -15.85 2.91
C SER A 90 4.28 -14.91 3.20
#